data_AF-A0AAD6PIM0-F1
#
_entry.id   AF-A0AAD6PIM0-F1
#
_cell.length_a   1.000
_cell.length_b   1.000
_cell.length_c   1.000
_cell.angle_alpha   90.00
_cell.angle_beta   90.00
_cell.angle_gamma   90.00
#
_symmetry.space_group_name_H-M   'P 1'
#
loop_
_entity.id
_entity.type
_entity.pdbx_description
1 polymer ?
#
loop_
_entity_poly.entity_id
_entity_poly.type
_entity_poly.pdbx_seq_one_letter_code
_entity_poly.pdbx_strand_id
1 'polypeptide(L)'
;MERLRINGNISLMGIGRGISIQLVSEEIDPETNLGKSVRALVRGWLPKPSNNEHIFEYAADFTIPFDFGNPGAILVTNLHGKEADLPSQTPPGIKDLRREDLLNLRGNGKGKRKPHDGIYDYALYNDLGGPDKDERTC
;
A
#
# COMPACT_ATOMS: atom_id res chain seq x y z
N MET A 1 -35.75 9.40 -6.92
CA MET A 1 -35.62 7.95 -7.10
C MET A 1 -35.68 7.67 -8.59
N GLU A 2 -34.53 7.56 -9.24
CA GLU A 2 -34.46 7.10 -10.62
C GLU A 2 -33.17 6.30 -10.76
N ARG A 3 -33.32 4.99 -10.94
CA ARG A 3 -32.21 4.07 -11.18
C ARG A 3 -32.07 3.92 -12.70
N LEU A 4 -30.97 4.42 -13.26
CA LEU A 4 -30.63 4.15 -14.65
C LEU A 4 -30.26 2.68 -14.80
N ARG A 5 -31.11 1.93 -15.49
CA ARG A 5 -30.82 0.60 -16.03
C ARG A 5 -29.86 0.75 -17.21
N ILE A 6 -28.62 0.34 -17.03
CA ILE A 6 -27.68 0.20 -18.15
C ILE A 6 -27.88 -1.19 -18.75
N ASN A 7 -28.60 -1.26 -19.87
CA ASN A 7 -28.67 -2.44 -20.73
C ASN A 7 -27.41 -2.53 -21.58
N GLY A 8 -26.34 -3.04 -20.98
CA GLY A 8 -25.20 -3.60 -21.67
C GLY A 8 -24.94 -4.98 -21.07
N ASN A 9 -24.45 -5.93 -21.85
CA ASN A 9 -23.90 -7.17 -21.30
C ASN A 9 -22.79 -6.80 -20.29
N ILE A 10 -23.16 -6.65 -19.02
CA ILE A 10 -22.24 -6.56 -17.90
C ILE A 10 -21.65 -7.96 -17.83
N SER A 11 -20.53 -8.16 -18.52
CA SER A 11 -19.71 -9.34 -18.29
C SER A 11 -19.43 -9.38 -16.80
N LEU A 12 -19.93 -10.42 -16.15
CA LEU A 12 -19.80 -10.73 -14.72
C LEU A 12 -18.32 -10.94 -14.29
N MET A 13 -17.36 -10.46 -15.09
CA MET A 13 -15.91 -10.65 -14.97
C MET A 13 -15.15 -9.39 -14.51
N GLY A 14 -15.82 -8.29 -14.17
CA GLY A 14 -15.18 -6.97 -14.16
C GLY A 14 -14.92 -6.25 -12.83
N ILE A 15 -15.26 -6.80 -11.66
CA ILE A 15 -15.13 -6.05 -10.39
C ILE A 15 -14.36 -6.90 -9.37
N GLY A 16 -13.12 -6.48 -9.05
CA GLY A 16 -12.20 -7.15 -8.11
C GLY A 16 -11.08 -7.99 -8.75
N ARG A 17 -11.22 -8.39 -10.03
CA ARG A 17 -10.23 -9.22 -10.73
C ARG A 17 -8.92 -8.54 -11.10
N GLY A 18 -8.78 -7.24 -10.87
CA GLY A 18 -7.58 -6.50 -11.23
C GLY A 18 -6.70 -6.10 -10.05
N ILE A 19 -6.99 -6.52 -8.81
CA ILE A 19 -6.04 -6.41 -7.70
C ILE A 19 -5.89 -7.79 -7.05
N SER A 20 -4.65 -8.24 -6.86
CA SER A 20 -4.34 -9.44 -6.10
C SER A 20 -3.48 -9.09 -4.88
N ILE A 21 -3.82 -9.67 -3.74
CA ILE A 21 -3.03 -9.55 -2.52
C ILE A 21 -2.35 -10.89 -2.27
N GLN A 22 -1.06 -10.86 -1.98
CA GLN A 22 -0.28 -12.03 -1.60
C GLN A 22 0.23 -11.83 -0.19
N LEU A 23 -0.17 -12.72 0.72
CA LEU A 23 0.30 -12.78 2.09
C LEU A 23 1.62 -13.55 2.12
N VAL A 24 2.63 -13.02 2.80
CA VAL A 24 3.97 -13.59 2.89
C VAL A 24 4.28 -13.93 4.35
N SER A 25 4.75 -15.15 4.58
CA SER A 25 5.17 -15.62 5.90
C SER A 25 6.57 -15.11 6.27
N GLU A 26 6.83 -14.97 7.55
CA GLU A 26 8.19 -14.82 8.10
C GLU A 26 9.00 -16.11 8.00
N GLU A 27 8.32 -17.25 7.85
CA GLU A 27 8.92 -18.58 7.84
C GLU A 27 9.26 -19.04 6.42
N ILE A 28 10.34 -19.81 6.33
CA ILE A 28 10.80 -20.47 5.11
C ILE A 28 10.26 -21.91 5.13
N ASP A 29 9.77 -22.36 3.98
CA ASP A 29 9.40 -23.76 3.78
C ASP A 29 10.62 -24.66 3.91
N PRO A 30 10.65 -25.61 4.88
CA PRO A 30 11.80 -26.47 5.09
C PRO A 30 12.04 -27.46 3.94
N GLU A 31 11.02 -27.78 3.13
CA GLU A 31 11.15 -28.71 2.02
C GLU A 31 11.70 -28.02 0.77
N THR A 32 11.18 -26.82 0.46
CA THR A 32 11.56 -26.10 -0.77
C THR A 32 12.66 -25.07 -0.55
N ASN A 33 12.96 -24.70 0.70
CA ASN A 33 13.85 -23.62 1.10
C ASN A 33 13.46 -22.26 0.49
N LEU A 34 12.16 -22.05 0.21
CA LEU A 34 11.58 -20.83 -0.32
C LEU A 34 10.64 -20.19 0.71
N GLY A 35 10.44 -18.87 0.60
CA GLY A 35 9.48 -18.15 1.44
C GLY A 35 8.04 -18.61 1.17
N LYS A 36 7.27 -18.89 2.23
CA LYS A 36 5.86 -19.28 2.10
C LYS A 36 5.01 -18.08 1.74
N SER A 37 4.09 -18.25 0.78
CA SER A 37 3.13 -17.19 0.44
C SER A 37 1.83 -17.74 -0.13
N VAL A 38 0.73 -17.02 0.11
CA VAL A 38 -0.60 -17.35 -0.41
C VAL A 38 -1.21 -16.14 -1.07
N ARG A 39 -1.79 -16.31 -2.26
CA ARG A 39 -2.40 -15.24 -3.06
C ARG A 39 -3.93 -15.34 -3.04
N ALA A 40 -4.58 -14.21 -2.87
CA ALA A 40 -6.02 -14.05 -3.04
C ALA A 40 -6.32 -12.90 -4.01
N LEU A 41 -7.38 -13.06 -4.79
CA LEU A 41 -7.94 -11.96 -5.58
C LEU A 41 -8.87 -11.13 -4.69
N VAL A 42 -8.84 -9.82 -4.88
CA VAL A 42 -9.74 -8.92 -4.16
C VAL A 42 -11.18 -9.17 -4.61
N ARG A 43 -12.10 -9.28 -3.65
CA ARG A 43 -13.54 -9.31 -3.93
C ARG A 43 -13.99 -7.92 -4.36
N GLY A 44 -14.85 -7.87 -5.36
CA GLY A 44 -15.49 -6.62 -5.79
C GLY A 44 -16.27 -5.94 -4.65
N TRP A 45 -16.60 -4.66 -4.88
CA TRP A 45 -17.19 -3.69 -3.95
C TRP A 45 -17.90 -4.25 -2.70
N LEU A 46 -17.30 -4.00 -1.52
CA LEU A 46 -18.01 -4.11 -0.25
C LEU A 46 -18.89 -2.86 -0.03
N PRO A 47 -20.15 -2.99 0.43
CA PRO A 47 -20.96 -1.84 0.79
C PRO A 47 -20.27 -1.04 1.91
N LYS A 48 -19.85 0.20 1.62
CA LYS A 48 -19.11 1.07 2.54
C LYS A 48 -19.88 1.32 3.86
N PRO A 49 -19.18 1.31 5.02
CA PRO A 49 -19.59 2.00 6.24
C PRO A 49 -18.96 3.41 6.40
N SER A 50 -18.08 3.83 5.50
CA SER A 50 -17.32 5.10 5.59
C SER A 50 -17.92 6.25 4.77
N ASN A 51 -18.11 7.41 5.40
CA ASN A 51 -18.60 8.65 4.77
C ASN A 51 -17.55 9.38 3.89
N ASN A 52 -16.32 8.84 3.75
CA ASN A 52 -15.28 9.47 2.96
C ASN A 52 -15.34 9.01 1.50
N GLU A 53 -15.54 9.97 0.59
CA GLU A 53 -15.68 9.71 -0.85
C GLU A 53 -14.40 9.15 -1.49
N HIS A 54 -13.22 9.52 -0.97
CA HIS A 54 -11.92 9.16 -1.54
C HIS A 54 -11.31 7.86 -1.00
N ILE A 55 -11.90 7.24 0.03
CA ILE A 55 -11.38 5.98 0.60
C ILE A 55 -12.19 4.83 0.01
N PHE A 56 -11.50 3.84 -0.59
CA PHE A 56 -12.13 2.61 -1.07
C PHE A 56 -11.68 1.44 -0.20
N GLU A 57 -12.65 0.69 0.32
CA GLU A 57 -12.38 -0.49 1.13
C GLU A 57 -12.51 -1.74 0.25
N TYR A 58 -11.49 -2.60 0.33
CA TYR A 58 -11.39 -3.84 -0.41
C TYR A 58 -11.21 -5.00 0.57
N ALA A 59 -11.80 -6.15 0.26
CA ALA A 59 -11.57 -7.38 1.03
C ALA A 59 -11.10 -8.52 0.13
N ALA A 60 -10.26 -9.38 0.70
CA ALA A 60 -9.82 -10.62 0.08
C ALA A 60 -9.88 -11.73 1.13
N ASP A 61 -10.34 -12.90 0.72
CA ASP A 61 -10.40 -14.08 1.58
C ASP A 61 -9.22 -14.99 1.23
N PHE A 62 -8.46 -15.38 2.25
CA PHE A 62 -7.31 -16.28 2.12
C PHE A 62 -7.65 -17.66 2.65
N THR A 63 -7.14 -18.70 1.99
CA THR A 63 -7.08 -20.06 2.54
C THR A 63 -5.65 -20.30 2.99
N ILE A 64 -5.39 -20.13 4.29
CA ILE A 64 -4.04 -20.17 4.86
C ILE A 64 -3.73 -21.61 5.29
N PRO A 65 -2.61 -22.22 4.82
CA PRO A 65 -2.14 -23.51 5.31
C PRO A 65 -1.86 -23.50 6.81
N PHE A 66 -2.08 -24.62 7.50
CA PHE A 66 -1.88 -24.70 8.96
C PHE A 66 -0.41 -24.49 9.36
N ASP A 67 0.52 -24.82 8.46
CA ASP A 67 1.96 -24.69 8.63
C ASP A 67 2.49 -23.36 8.05
N PHE A 68 1.61 -22.44 7.65
CA PHE A 68 2.02 -21.17 7.04
C PHE A 68 2.89 -20.32 7.96
N GLY A 69 2.72 -20.46 9.28
CA GLY A 69 3.44 -19.66 10.26
C GLY A 69 2.88 -18.26 10.41
N ASN A 70 3.71 -17.34 10.90
CA ASN A 70 3.31 -15.96 11.13
C ASN A 70 3.37 -15.12 9.84
N PRO A 71 2.32 -14.36 9.50
CA PRO A 71 2.37 -13.42 8.39
C PRO A 71 3.28 -12.23 8.73
N GLY A 72 4.26 -11.94 7.86
CA GLY A 72 5.22 -10.84 8.03
C GLY A 72 5.06 -9.70 7.03
N ALA A 73 4.46 -9.96 5.87
CA ALA A 73 4.27 -8.94 4.84
C ALA A 73 3.06 -9.22 3.94
N ILE A 74 2.60 -8.18 3.26
CA ILE A 74 1.63 -8.27 2.17
C ILE A 74 2.21 -7.65 0.90
N LEU A 75 1.97 -8.30 -0.23
CA LEU A 75 2.27 -7.79 -1.56
C LEU A 75 0.96 -7.50 -2.28
N VAL A 76 0.74 -6.23 -2.64
CA VAL A 76 -0.43 -5.80 -3.40
C VAL A 76 0.00 -5.63 -4.85
N THR A 77 -0.60 -6.41 -5.75
CA THR A 77 -0.35 -6.32 -7.19
C THR A 77 -1.58 -5.78 -7.89
N ASN A 78 -1.41 -4.67 -8.59
CA ASN A 78 -2.40 -4.18 -9.52
C ASN A 78 -2.21 -4.86 -10.88
N LEU A 79 -3.21 -5.61 -11.33
CA LEU A 79 -3.31 -6.30 -12.61
C LEU A 79 -4.09 -5.47 -13.65
N HIS A 80 -4.56 -4.27 -13.31
CA HIS A 80 -5.11 -3.33 -14.27
C HIS A 80 -3.97 -2.65 -15.05
N GLY A 81 -3.91 -2.89 -16.36
CA GLY A 81 -2.88 -2.31 -17.25
C GLY A 81 -2.97 -0.80 -17.48
N LYS A 82 -3.69 -0.04 -16.64
CA LYS A 82 -3.90 1.43 -16.78
C LYS A 82 -3.84 2.22 -15.47
N GLU A 83 -3.63 1.58 -14.31
CA GLU A 83 -3.64 2.29 -13.01
C GLU A 83 -2.25 2.64 -12.46
N ALA A 84 -1.19 2.03 -13.00
CA ALA A 84 0.19 2.33 -12.60
C ALA A 84 1.04 2.63 -13.84
N ASP A 85 1.30 3.92 -14.07
CA ASP A 85 2.19 4.35 -15.14
C ASP A 85 3.63 4.49 -14.64
N LEU A 86 4.57 3.95 -15.43
CA LEU A 86 5.97 4.34 -15.32
C LEU A 86 6.11 5.86 -15.50
N PRO A 87 7.16 6.50 -14.95
CA PRO A 87 7.39 7.93 -15.18
C PRO A 87 7.44 8.31 -16.67
N SER A 88 7.97 7.43 -17.53
CA SER A 88 8.00 7.61 -18.98
C SER A 88 6.62 7.52 -19.65
N GLN A 89 5.68 6.79 -19.03
CA GLN A 89 4.34 6.52 -19.53
C GLN A 89 3.26 7.43 -18.92
N THR A 90 3.63 8.27 -17.95
CA THR A 90 2.70 9.22 -17.32
C THR A 90 2.07 10.15 -18.39
N PRO A 91 0.74 10.27 -18.46
CA PRO A 91 0.07 11.15 -19.41
C PRO A 91 0.59 12.60 -19.33
N PRO A 92 0.82 13.29 -20.46
CA PRO A 92 1.42 14.64 -20.46
C PRO A 92 0.72 15.63 -19.54
N GLY A 93 -0.62 15.58 -19.45
CA GLY A 93 -1.42 16.50 -18.64
C GLY A 93 -1.24 16.37 -17.12
N ILE A 94 -0.63 15.29 -16.62
CA ILE A 94 -0.42 15.07 -15.18
C ILE A 94 1.05 14.86 -14.80
N LYS A 95 1.99 15.03 -15.74
CA LYS A 95 3.43 14.88 -15.45
C LYS A 95 3.91 15.88 -14.41
N ASP A 96 3.43 17.11 -14.50
CA ASP A 96 3.84 18.18 -13.58
C ASP A 96 3.28 17.95 -12.17
N LEU A 97 2.00 17.53 -12.06
CA LEU A 97 1.38 17.14 -10.79
C LEU A 97 2.12 15.98 -10.13
N ARG A 98 2.44 14.93 -10.90
CA ARG A 98 3.23 13.79 -10.39
C ARG A 98 4.59 14.25 -9.87
N ARG A 99 5.25 15.18 -10.57
CA ARG A 99 6.54 15.73 -10.13
C ARG A 99 6.40 16.57 -8.87
N GLU A 100 5.36 17.39 -8.78
CA GLU A 100 5.08 18.24 -7.63
C GLU A 100 4.81 17.41 -6.37
N ASP A 101 3.97 16.38 -6.48
CA ASP A 101 3.71 15.45 -5.37
C ASP A 101 4.99 14.78 -4.86
N LEU A 102 5.87 14.34 -5.77
CA LEU A 102 7.17 13.76 -5.40
C LEU A 102 8.08 14.77 -4.68
N LEU A 103 8.05 16.04 -5.08
CA LEU A 103 8.82 17.10 -4.40
C LEU A 103 8.25 17.39 -3.01
N ASN A 104 6.92 17.40 -2.87
CA ASN A 104 6.24 17.58 -1.59
C ASN A 104 6.57 16.45 -0.60
N LEU A 105 6.55 15.20 -1.07
CA LEU A 105 6.94 14.03 -0.28
C LEU A 105 8.41 14.06 0.12
N ARG A 106 9.31 14.60 -0.71
CA ARG A 106 10.74 14.72 -0.36
C ARG A 106 10.99 15.83 0.66
N GLY A 107 10.25 16.94 0.56
CA GLY A 107 10.49 18.14 1.35
C GLY A 107 11.84 18.81 1.05
N ASN A 108 12.34 19.59 2.00
CA ASN A 108 13.51 20.47 1.80
C ASN A 108 14.75 20.09 2.66
N GLY A 109 14.68 18.97 3.39
CA GLY A 109 15.75 18.50 4.29
C GLY A 109 16.03 19.39 5.51
N LYS A 110 15.09 20.25 5.89
CA LYS A 110 15.24 21.17 7.03
C LYS A 110 14.02 21.10 7.97
N GLY A 111 14.23 21.49 9.22
CA GLY A 111 13.18 21.62 10.22
C GLY A 111 12.81 20.32 10.95
N LYS A 112 12.12 20.47 12.07
CA LYS A 112 11.63 19.33 12.88
C LYS A 112 10.33 18.81 12.28
N ARG A 113 10.26 17.49 12.06
CA ARG A 113 9.07 16.83 11.51
C ARG A 113 7.90 16.87 12.48
N LYS A 114 6.71 17.13 11.94
CA LYS A 114 5.44 17.06 12.65
C LYS A 114 4.75 15.71 12.38
N PRO A 115 3.86 15.25 13.26
CA PRO A 115 3.15 13.98 13.08
C PRO A 115 2.31 13.88 11.81
N HIS A 116 1.90 15.01 11.23
CA HIS A 116 1.09 15.09 10.01
C HIS A 116 1.92 15.41 8.75
N ASP A 117 3.25 15.50 8.85
CA ASP A 117 4.09 15.73 7.68
C ASP A 117 4.20 14.44 6.86
N GLY A 118 3.80 14.47 5.59
CA GLY A 118 4.03 13.39 4.63
C GLY A 118 5.45 13.37 4.04
N ILE A 119 6.43 13.93 4.75
CA ILE A 119 7.78 14.18 4.24
C ILE A 119 8.70 13.01 4.61
N TYR A 120 9.36 12.43 3.61
CA TYR A 120 10.33 11.33 3.73
C TYR A 120 11.73 11.81 3.37
N ASP A 121 12.68 11.65 4.29
CA ASP A 121 14.09 11.99 4.09
C ASP A 121 14.97 11.06 4.93
N TYR A 122 16.27 11.04 4.65
CA TYR A 122 17.24 10.19 5.34
C TYR A 122 17.89 10.92 6.52
N ALA A 123 18.16 10.18 7.59
CA ALA A 123 18.95 10.64 8.73
C ALA A 123 19.90 9.52 9.19
N LEU A 124 21.02 9.91 9.80
CA LEU A 124 21.94 8.97 10.46
C LEU A 124 21.44 8.64 11.87
N TYR A 125 21.87 7.51 12.42
CA TYR A 125 21.60 7.10 13.81
C TYR A 125 22.43 7.92 14.82
N ASN A 126 22.17 9.22 14.90
CA ASN A 126 22.81 10.14 15.84
C ASN A 126 21.89 10.51 17.03
N ASP A 127 20.76 9.83 17.16
CA ASP A 127 19.70 10.06 18.16
C ASP A 127 19.57 8.92 19.18
N LEU A 128 20.40 7.88 19.08
CA LEU A 128 20.38 6.72 19.98
C LEU A 128 20.98 7.00 21.37
N GLY A 129 21.77 8.08 21.53
CA GLY A 129 22.44 8.46 22.78
C GLY A 129 21.88 9.75 23.39
N GLY A 130 22.00 9.90 24.70
CA GLY A 130 21.61 11.11 25.44
C GLY A 130 22.79 11.78 26.14
N PRO A 131 23.71 12.43 25.41
CA PRO A 131 24.93 13.02 26.00
C PRO A 131 24.63 14.14 27.00
N ASP A 132 23.51 14.85 26.82
CA ASP A 132 23.09 15.94 27.72
C ASP A 132 22.47 15.44 29.03
N LYS A 133 22.33 14.12 29.21
CA LYS A 133 21.79 13.51 30.44
C LYS A 133 22.87 13.11 31.44
N ASP A 134 24.11 13.54 31.27
CA ASP A 134 25.16 13.33 32.27
C ASP A 134 25.22 14.53 33.23
N GLU A 135 24.41 14.46 34.29
CA GLU A 135 24.71 15.11 35.57
C GLU A 135 24.62 14.04 36.66
N ARG A 136 25.72 13.29 36.82
CA ARG A 136 26.03 12.72 38.14
C ARG A 136 26.25 13.90 39.08
N THR A 137 25.19 14.32 39.76
CA THR A 137 25.28 15.12 40.96
C THR A 137 26.05 14.29 41.99
N CYS A 138 27.28 14.72 42.28
CA CYS A 138 28.08 14.23 43.40
C CYS A 138 27.45 14.60 44.74
#